data_AF-X0T980-F1
#
_entry.id   AF-X0T980-F1
#
_cell.length_a   1.000
_cell.length_b   1.000
_cell.length_c   1.000
_cell.angle_alpha   90.00
_cell.angle_beta   90.00
_cell.angle_gamma   90.00
#
_symmetry.space_group_name_H-M   'P 1'
#
loop_
_entity.id
_entity.type
_entity.pdbx_description
1 polymer ?
#
loop_
_entity_poly.entity_id
_entity_poly.type
_entity_poly.pdbx_seq_one_letter_code
_entity_poly.pdbx_strand_id
1 'polypeptide(L)' 'MATQLQTSKTRTITDQVKFVAETETVGVELVRAELAAGRLVIPANKLHLKTNLKPIGIGRT' A
#
# COMPACT_ATOMS: atom_id res chain seq x y z
N MET A 1 4.02 -15.31 2.51
CA MET A 1 3.05 -14.19 2.48
C MET A 1 3.53 -13.16 1.47
N ALA A 2 2.74 -12.82 0.46
CA ALA A 2 3.24 -12.09 -0.71
C ALA A 2 2.44 -10.83 -1.08
N THR A 3 1.31 -10.57 -0.42
CA THR A 3 0.38 -9.48 -0.79
C THR A 3 0.33 -8.37 0.25
N GLN A 4 0.06 -7.14 -0.20
CA GLN A 4 -0.01 -5.95 0.65
C GLN A 4 -1.05 -6.07 1.78
N LEU A 5 -2.17 -6.78 1.52
CA LEU A 5 -3.20 -7.04 2.53
C LEU A 5 -2.67 -7.88 3.71
N GLN A 6 -1.91 -8.94 3.43
CA GLN A 6 -1.35 -9.80 4.46
C GLN A 6 -0.34 -9.03 5.34
N THR A 7 0.53 -8.25 4.71
CA THR A 7 1.56 -7.43 5.39
C THR A 7 0.95 -6.29 6.20
N SER A 8 -0.15 -5.70 5.74
CA SER A 8 -0.82 -4.61 6.46
C SER A 8 -1.51 -5.11 7.74
N LYS A 9 -2.01 -6.35 7.73
CA LYS A 9 -2.58 -6.99 8.93
C LYS A 9 -1.54 -7.30 10.02
N THR A 10 -0.28 -7.52 9.66
CA THR A 10 0.82 -7.71 10.63
C THR A 10 1.39 -6.39 11.16
N ARG A 11 0.71 -5.26 10.92
CA ARG A 11 1.15 -3.90 11.27
C ARG A 11 2.51 -3.53 10.66
N THR A 12 2.89 -4.17 9.55
CA THR A 12 4.14 -3.89 8.85
C THR A 12 3.90 -2.81 7.81
N ILE A 13 4.71 -1.74 7.84
CA ILE A 13 4.69 -0.67 6.84
C ILE A 13 5.66 -1.05 5.72
N THR A 14 5.16 -1.20 4.50
CA THR A 14 5.98 -1.48 3.32
C THR A 14 6.41 -0.20 2.63
N ASP A 15 7.45 -0.27 1.79
CA ASP A 15 7.89 0.88 1.00
C ASP A 15 6.80 1.37 0.04
N GLN A 16 5.92 0.47 -0.44
CA GLN A 16 4.78 0.86 -1.27
C GLN A 16 3.76 1.69 -0.49
N VAL A 17 3.51 1.35 0.79
CA VAL A 17 2.64 2.12 1.67
C VAL A 17 3.23 3.51 1.95
N LYS A 18 4.54 3.60 2.20
CA LYS A 18 5.22 4.89 2.38
C LYS A 18 5.13 5.75 1.13
N PHE A 19 5.41 5.17 -0.04
CA PHE A 19 5.36 5.88 -1.31
C PHE A 19 3.98 6.45 -1.61
N VAL A 20 2.91 5.65 -1.40
CA VAL A 20 1.53 6.12 -1.60
C VAL A 20 1.17 7.19 -0.58
N ALA A 21 1.55 7.03 0.69
CA ALA A 21 1.27 8.02 1.73
C ALA A 21 1.93 9.38 1.43
N GLU A 22 3.18 9.37 0.96
CA GLU A 22 3.90 10.58 0.55
C GLU A 22 3.28 11.21 -0.71
N THR A 23 2.92 10.40 -1.71
CA THR A 23 2.32 10.88 -2.97
C THR A 23 0.95 11.51 -2.75
N GLU A 24 0.10 10.89 -1.94
CA GLU A 24 -1.25 11.36 -1.63
C GLU A 24 -1.28 12.36 -0.46
N THR A 25 -0.14 12.68 0.14
CA THR A 25 -0.02 13.58 1.32
C THR A 25 -0.93 13.15 2.48
N VAL A 26 -0.99 11.84 2.75
CA VAL A 26 -1.78 11.25 3.85
C VAL A 26 -0.89 10.54 4.86
N GLY A 27 -1.41 10.28 6.05
CA GLY A 27 -0.67 9.55 7.07
C GLY A 27 -0.36 8.10 6.67
N VAL A 28 0.89 7.66 6.83
CA VAL A 28 1.34 6.29 6.55
C VAL A 28 0.49 5.25 7.31
N GLU A 29 0.16 5.54 8.57
CA GLU A 29 -0.70 4.67 9.39
C GLU A 29 -2.13 4.59 8.87
N LEU A 30 -2.66 5.66 8.29
CA LEU A 30 -3.98 5.66 7.67
C LEU A 30 -3.99 4.72 6.47
N VAL A 31 -3.03 4.85 5.56
CA VAL A 31 -2.90 3.99 4.38
C VAL A 31 -2.80 2.51 4.79
N ARG A 32 -1.95 2.20 5.78
CA ARG A 32 -1.81 0.85 6.33
C ARG A 32 -3.12 0.33 6.96
N ALA A 33 -3.82 1.17 7.72
CA ALA A 33 -5.08 0.81 8.37
C ALA A 33 -6.18 0.50 7.35
N GLU A 34 -6.31 1.32 6.30
CA GLU A 34 -7.28 1.11 5.22
C GLU A 34 -6.95 -0.15 4.40
N LEU A 35 -5.67 -0.43 4.16
CA LEU A 35 -5.22 -1.68 3.55
C LEU A 35 -5.56 -2.89 4.42
N ALA A 36 -5.27 -2.83 5.72
CA ALA A 36 -5.59 -3.92 6.65
C ALA A 36 -7.10 -4.16 6.77
N ALA A 37 -7.89 -3.09 6.66
CA ALA A 37 -9.36 -3.13 6.64
C ALA A 37 -9.93 -3.60 5.29
N GLY A 38 -9.11 -3.71 4.24
CA GLY A 38 -9.56 -4.09 2.89
C GLY A 38 -10.36 -3.00 2.17
N ARG A 39 -10.27 -1.73 2.62
CA ARG A 39 -10.94 -0.57 2.01
C ARG A 39 -10.05 0.19 1.03
N LEU A 40 -8.74 -0.03 1.12
CA LEU A 40 -7.72 0.48 0.20
C LEU A 40 -6.92 -0.70 -0.35
N VAL A 41 -6.54 -0.62 -1.63
CA VAL A 41 -5.67 -1.59 -2.29
C VAL A 41 -4.52 -0.85 -2.97
N ILE A 42 -3.32 -1.43 -2.91
CA ILE A 42 -2.15 -0.98 -3.68
C ILE A 42 -1.78 -2.11 -4.66
N PRO A 43 -2.07 -1.97 -5.97
CA PRO A 43 -1.72 -2.97 -6.97
C PRO A 43 -0.21 -2.92 -7.25
N ALA A 44 0.56 -3.66 -6.45
CA ALA A 44 2.02 -3.68 -6.53
C ALA A 44 2.56 -5.11 -6.75
N ASN A 45 2.43 -5.61 -7.98
CA ASN A 45 3.02 -6.90 -8.36
C ASN A 45 4.55 -6.81 -8.28
N LYS A 46 5.20 -7.75 -7.59
CA LYS A 46 6.66 -7.79 -7.38
C LYS A 46 7.48 -7.77 -8.67
N LEU A 47 6.98 -8.36 -9.75
CA LEU A 47 7.66 -8.33 -11.04
C LEU A 47 7.57 -6.95 -11.70
N HIS A 48 6.41 -6.29 -11.58
CA HIS A 48 6.17 -4.96 -12.15
C HIS A 48 6.85 -3.85 -11.34
N LEU A 49 6.99 -4.05 -10.02
CA LEU A 49 7.78 -3.19 -9.13
C LEU A 49 9.26 -3.11 -9.52
N LYS A 50 9.81 -4.17 -10.15
CA LYS A 50 11.22 -4.19 -10.58
C LYS A 50 11.49 -3.44 -11.89
N THR A 51 10.44 -3.02 -12.59
CA THR A 51 10.57 -2.28 -13.86
C THR A 51 10.33 -0.79 -13.64
N ASN A 52 9.10 -0.31 -13.83
CA ASN A 52 8.78 1.12 -13.77
C ASN A 52 7.44 1.41 -13.06
N LEU A 53 6.95 0.47 -12.25
CA LEU A 53 5.69 0.67 -11.53
C LEU A 53 5.89 1.70 -10.42
N LYS A 54 5.11 2.78 -10.48
CA LYS A 54 4.90 3.71 -9.38
C LYS A 54 3.67 3.27 -8.58
N PRO A 55 3.82 2.87 -7.31
CA PRO A 55 2.70 2.45 -6.49
C PRO A 55 1.65 3.57 -6.36
N ILE A 56 0.38 3.22 -6.50
CA ILE A 56 -0.76 4.10 -6.23
C ILE A 56 -1.74 3.41 -5.29
N GLY A 57 -2.45 4.20 -4.47
CA GLY A 57 -3.52 3.72 -3.61
C GLY A 57 -4.86 3.85 -4.31
N ILE A 58 -5.67 2.79 -4.30
CA ILE A 58 -7.05 2.82 -4.80
C ILE A 58 -7.97 2.48 -3.65
N GLY A 59 -8.82 3.42 -3.27
CA GLY A 59 -9.76 3.29 -2.16
C GLY A 59 -10.86 4.33 -2.28
N ARG A 60 -11.85 4.20 -1.42
CA ARG A 60 -12.94 5.17 -1.33
C ARG A 60 -12.60 6.27 -0.32
N THR A 61 -13.10 7.47 -0.58
CA THR A 61 -13.09 8.62 0.33
C THR A 61 -13.89 8.35 1.59
#